data_AF-K1SSG8-F1
#
_entry.id   AF-K1SSG8-F1
#
_cell.length_a   1.000
_cell.length_b   1.000
_cell.length_c   1.000
_cell.angle_alpha   90.00
_cell.angle_beta   90.00
_cell.angle_gamma   90.00
#
_symmetry.space_group_name_H-M   'P 1'
#
loop_
_entity.id
_entity.type
_entity.pdbx_description
1 polymer ?
#
loop_
_entity_poly.entity_id
_entity_poly.type
_entity_poly.pdbx_seq_one_letter_code
_entity_poly.pdbx_strand_id
1 'polypeptide(L)' 'MASTTKIMTLIIALENCDKNFVVTTSAYAASMPDVQLNAVTGEQFIINDLYYSLMLESHNDS' A
#
# COMPACT_ATOMS: atom_id res chain seq x y z
N MET A 1 -5.08 -11.24 -14.32
CA MET A 1 -4.67 -9.83 -14.27
C MET A 1 -3.41 -9.76 -13.44
N ALA A 2 -2.36 -9.08 -13.91
CA ALA A 2 -1.17 -8.79 -13.12
C ALA A 2 -1.45 -7.59 -12.19
N SER A 3 -0.52 -6.65 -12.03
CA SER A 3 -0.67 -5.50 -11.12
C SER A 3 -1.76 -4.49 -11.48
N THR A 4 -2.50 -4.67 -12.58
CA THR A 4 -3.66 -3.80 -12.91
C THR A 4 -4.80 -3.93 -11.89
N THR A 5 -4.82 -4.98 -11.07
CA THR A 5 -5.74 -5.11 -9.93
C THR A 5 -5.56 -4.01 -8.88
N LYS A 6 -4.36 -3.42 -8.79
CA LYS A 6 -4.03 -2.32 -7.86
C LYS A 6 -4.81 -1.03 -8.15
N ILE A 7 -5.33 -0.86 -9.37
CA ILE A 7 -6.24 0.25 -9.70
C ILE A 7 -7.52 0.16 -8.87
N MET A 8 -8.09 -1.05 -8.71
CA MET A 8 -9.27 -1.25 -7.87
C MET A 8 -8.95 -0.98 -6.40
N THR A 9 -7.81 -1.45 -5.91
CA THR A 9 -7.33 -1.18 -4.55
C THR A 9 -7.21 0.32 -4.28
N LEU A 10 -6.61 1.07 -5.21
CA LEU A 10 -6.47 2.51 -5.10
C LEU A 10 -7.84 3.22 -5.05
N ILE A 11 -8.78 2.84 -5.92
CA ILE A 11 -10.12 3.44 -5.95
C ILE A 11 -10.82 3.24 -4.60
N ILE A 12 -10.84 2.01 -4.08
CA ILE A 12 -11.47 1.72 -2.79
C ILE A 12 -10.78 2.52 -1.68
N ALA A 13 -9.45 2.61 -1.67
CA ALA A 13 -8.73 3.34 -0.63
C ALA A 13 -9.01 4.86 -0.69
N LEU A 14 -9.06 5.46 -1.89
CA LEU A 14 -9.39 6.88 -2.08
C LEU A 14 -10.83 7.22 -1.66
N GLU A 15 -11.77 6.28 -1.85
CA GLU A 15 -13.17 6.47 -1.44
C GLU A 15 -13.38 6.40 0.08
N ASN A 16 -12.48 5.72 0.80
CA ASN A 16 -12.68 5.36 2.21
C ASN A 16 -11.69 5.97 3.19
N CYS A 17 -10.59 6.59 2.73
CA CYS A 17 -9.54 7.11 3.60
C CYS A 17 -9.24 8.59 3.37
N ASP A 18 -9.01 9.35 4.44
CA ASP A 18 -8.44 10.69 4.35
C ASP A 18 -6.97 10.61 3.91
N LYS A 19 -6.51 11.55 3.10
CA LYS A 19 -5.13 11.59 2.59
C LYS A 19 -4.06 11.63 3.69
N ASN A 20 -4.38 12.13 4.87
CA ASN A 20 -3.47 12.21 6.01
C ASN A 20 -3.64 11.03 6.99
N PHE A 21 -4.42 10.01 6.61
CA PHE A 21 -4.64 8.83 7.44
C PHE A 21 -3.32 8.09 7.66
N VAL A 22 -3.00 7.84 8.94
CA VAL A 22 -1.82 7.07 9.33
C VAL A 22 -2.21 5.60 9.33
N VAL A 23 -1.53 4.80 8.51
CA VAL A 23 -1.67 3.34 8.49
C VAL A 23 -0.50 2.70 9.23
N THR A 24 -0.71 1.50 9.77
CA THR A 24 0.32 0.70 10.41
C THR A 24 0.48 -0.62 9.67
N THR A 25 1.70 -0.92 9.24
CA THR A 25 2.02 -2.15 8.49
C THR A 25 1.76 -3.38 9.35
N SER A 26 0.90 -4.27 8.86
CA SER A 26 0.63 -5.54 9.52
C SER A 26 1.73 -6.57 9.24
N ALA A 27 1.81 -7.62 10.06
CA ALA A 27 2.71 -8.75 9.80
C ALA A 27 2.44 -9.43 8.44
N TYR A 28 1.18 -9.40 7.98
CA TYR A 28 0.82 -9.91 6.66
C TYR A 28 1.35 -9.04 5.53
N ALA A 29 1.17 -7.71 5.62
CA ALA A 29 1.70 -6.79 4.61
C ALA A 29 3.23 -6.88 4.50
N ALA A 30 3.93 -6.92 5.63
CA ALA A 30 5.38 -7.11 5.68
C ALA A 30 5.87 -8.47 5.15
N SER A 31 4.97 -9.43 4.92
CA SER A 31 5.29 -10.77 4.40
C SER A 31 5.02 -10.93 2.90
N MET A 32 4.58 -9.88 2.22
CA MET A 32 4.26 -9.94 0.79
C MET A 32 5.50 -10.32 -0.05
N PRO A 33 5.31 -11.03 -1.17
CA PRO A 33 6.41 -11.45 -2.04
C PRO A 33 6.95 -10.27 -2.88
N ASP A 34 8.08 -10.51 -3.56
CA ASP A 34 8.88 -9.55 -4.35
C ASP A 34 8.09 -8.50 -5.17
N VAL A 35 8.76 -7.36 -5.37
CA VAL A 35 8.21 -6.03 -5.71
C VAL A 35 7.55 -5.42 -4.48
N GLN A 36 8.37 -4.95 -3.55
CA GLN A 36 7.96 -4.48 -2.24
C GLN A 36 8.75 -3.25 -1.78
N LEU A 37 8.11 -2.40 -0.98
CA LEU A 37 8.67 -1.25 -0.29
C LEU A 37 9.68 -1.67 0.80
N ASN A 38 9.59 -2.92 1.26
CA ASN A 38 10.28 -3.48 2.43
C ASN A 38 9.74 -2.90 3.74
N ALA A 39 8.43 -2.67 3.81
CA ALA A 39 7.77 -2.19 5.01
C ALA A 39 7.89 -3.20 6.16
N VAL A 40 8.20 -2.73 7.37
CA VAL A 40 8.36 -3.58 8.55
C VAL A 40 7.09 -3.59 9.39
N THR A 41 6.77 -4.71 10.05
CA THR A 41 5.61 -4.79 10.95
C THR A 41 5.65 -3.70 12.02
N GLY A 42 4.55 -2.95 12.14
CA GLY A 42 4.43 -1.83 13.08
C GLY A 42 4.94 -0.49 12.54
N GLU A 43 5.58 -0.47 11.37
CA GLU A 43 5.95 0.78 10.69
C GLU A 43 4.71 1.57 10.29
N GLN A 44 4.81 2.90 10.33
CA GLN A 44 3.69 3.79 10.04
C GLN A 44 3.98 4.64 8.81
N PHE A 45 2.95 4.78 7.98
CA PHE A 45 2.99 5.60 6.77
C PHE A 45 1.77 6.51 6.73
N ILE A 46 1.92 7.66 6.05
CA ILE A 46 0.77 8.41 5.57
C ILE A 46 0.23 7.68 4.34
N ILE A 47 -1.07 7.39 4.31
CA ILE A 47 -1.67 6.58 3.24
C ILE A 47 -1.42 7.15 1.84
N ASN A 48 -1.30 8.47 1.74
CA ASN A 48 -0.99 9.14 0.48
C ASN A 48 0.37 8.70 -0.11
N ASP A 49 1.37 8.43 0.72
CA ASP A 49 2.67 7.93 0.26
C ASP A 49 2.54 6.50 -0.30
N LEU A 50 1.68 5.69 0.31
CA LEU A 50 1.39 4.34 -0.15
C LEU A 50 0.63 4.31 -1.48
N TYR A 51 -0.19 5.32 -1.79
CA TYR A 51 -0.79 5.43 -3.13
C TYR A 51 0.27 5.56 -4.23
N TYR A 52 1.32 6.34 -3.98
CA TYR A 52 2.44 6.45 -4.92
C TYR A 52 3.24 5.15 -5.01
N SER A 53 3.56 4.55 -3.86
CA SER A 53 4.25 3.25 -3.81
C SER A 53 3.48 2.16 -4.57
N LEU A 54 2.16 2.09 -4.38
CA LEU A 54 1.26 1.15 -5.02
C LEU A 54 1.19 1.35 -6.54
N MET A 55 1.16 2.60 -7.02
CA MET A 55 0.86 2.89 -8.42
C MET A 55 2.07 3.19 -9.30
N LEU A 56 3.16 3.70 -8.73
CA LEU A 56 4.40 3.98 -9.47
C LEU A 56 5.31 2.76 -9.48
N GLU A 57 5.57 2.18 -8.31
CA GLU A 57 6.50 1.07 -8.14
C GLU A 57 5.80 -0.29 -8.09
N SER A 58 4.47 -0.31 -8.05
CA SER A 58 3.68 -1.55 -8.01
C SER A 58 4.00 -2.43 -6.80
N HIS A 59 4.40 -1.83 -5.68
CA HIS A 59 4.73 -2.56 -4.45
C HIS A 59 3.53 -3.33 -3.87
N ASN A 60 3.75 -4.56 -3.42
CA ASN A 60 2.70 -5.46 -2.92
C ASN A 60 2.37 -5.26 -1.43
N ASP A 61 3.32 -4.74 -0.66
CA ASP A 61 3.23 -4.47 0.78
C ASP A 61 2.69 -3.06 1.10
N SER A 62 2.41 -2.25 0.07
CA SER A 62 1.77 -0.92 0.17
C SER A 62 0.24 -1.03 0.27
#